data_AF-A0A0N4Y4X3-F1
#
_entry.id   AF-A0A0N4Y4X3-F1
#
_cell.length_a   1.000
_cell.length_b   1.000
_cell.length_c   1.000
_cell.angle_alpha   90.00
_cell.angle_beta   90.00
_cell.angle_gamma   90.00
#
_symmetry.space_group_name_H-M   'P 1'
#
loop_
_entity.id
_entity.type
_entity.pdbx_description
1 polymer ?
#
loop_
_entity_poly.entity_id
_entity_poly.type
_entity_poly.pdbx_seq_one_letter_code
_entity_poly.pdbx_strand_id
1 'polypeptide(L)'
;MVDRPSSSAAAPLSRAISSFKGVHTSIHTLNEDIKEMLEQVDTVENLPKALNLDRVDGWRERLLAKIRMKITQKEEEYQQQVETKLAKILKVMKNDGPSMTRISFSFADDLIMVEEFTSEVYRVASSNILSTSTIRHSIPAIPLNVEAAISRLIFDLKALESL
;
A
#
# COMPACT_ATOMS: atom_id res chain seq x y z
N MET A 1 11.79 26.29 26.07
CA MET A 1 10.60 25.52 26.45
C MET A 1 10.56 24.32 25.53
N VAL A 2 10.53 23.11 26.08
CA VAL A 2 10.54 21.87 25.29
C VAL A 2 9.10 21.38 25.26
N ASP A 3 8.50 21.35 24.06
CA ASP A 3 7.12 20.93 23.89
C ASP A 3 6.94 19.48 24.37
N ARG A 4 6.01 19.30 25.31
CA ARG A 4 5.54 17.97 25.72
C ARG A 4 4.85 17.30 24.52
N PRO A 5 4.92 15.96 24.40
CA PRO A 5 4.07 15.23 23.46
C PRO A 5 2.62 15.62 23.71
N SER A 6 1.92 16.08 22.66
CA SER A 6 0.55 16.55 22.81
C SER A 6 -0.45 15.44 22.47
N SER A 7 -1.48 15.26 23.30
CA SER A 7 -2.58 14.32 23.00
C SER A 7 -3.23 14.62 21.63
N SER A 8 -3.17 15.88 21.17
CA SER A 8 -3.70 16.31 19.86
C SER A 8 -3.03 15.67 18.64
N ALA A 9 -1.72 15.35 18.72
CA ALA A 9 -0.97 14.73 17.63
C ALA A 9 -0.78 13.21 17.82
N ALA A 10 -1.01 12.69 19.03
CA ALA A 10 -0.99 11.26 19.31
C ALA A 10 -2.12 10.51 18.58
N ALA A 11 -3.36 11.01 18.63
CA ALA A 11 -4.52 10.33 18.06
C ALA A 11 -4.49 10.21 16.51
N PRO A 12 -4.07 11.23 15.75
CA PRO A 12 -3.84 11.10 14.31
C PRO A 12 -2.75 10.06 13.98
N LEU A 13 -1.62 10.10 14.69
CA LEU A 13 -0.50 9.18 14.47
C LEU A 13 -0.86 7.73 14.80
N SER A 14 -1.54 7.52 15.93
CA SER A 14 -2.07 6.21 16.37
C SER A 14 -2.98 5.59 15.32
N ARG A 15 -3.92 6.38 14.78
CA ARG A 15 -4.80 5.95 13.69
C ARG A 15 -4.03 5.62 12.41
N ALA A 16 -3.05 6.46 12.03
CA ALA A 16 -2.25 6.23 10.83
C ALA A 16 -1.45 4.94 10.93
N ILE A 17 -0.68 4.74 12.00
CA ILE A 17 0.13 3.53 12.23
C ILE A 17 -0.76 2.29 12.34
N SER A 18 -1.89 2.37 13.05
CA SER A 18 -2.85 1.25 13.17
C SER A 18 -3.45 0.85 11.83
N SER A 19 -3.67 1.81 10.92
CA SER A 19 -4.24 1.54 9.60
C SER A 19 -3.23 1.01 8.58
N PHE A 20 -1.93 1.18 8.84
CA PHE A 20 -0.86 0.90 7.87
C PHE A 20 -0.89 -0.54 7.37
N LYS A 21 -0.95 -1.54 8.27
CA LYS A 21 -0.93 -2.95 7.90
C LYS A 21 -2.10 -3.30 6.97
N GLY A 22 -3.29 -2.78 7.23
CA GLY A 22 -4.47 -3.01 6.38
C GLY A 22 -4.34 -2.40 4.98
N VAL A 23 -3.82 -1.16 4.91
CA VAL A 23 -3.56 -0.50 3.62
C VAL A 23 -2.46 -1.22 2.84
N HIS A 24 -1.36 -1.60 3.51
CA HIS A 24 -0.26 -2.37 2.92
C HIS A 24 -0.74 -3.69 2.33
N THR A 25 -1.50 -4.50 3.08
CA THR A 25 -2.08 -5.75 2.56
C THR A 25 -2.98 -5.50 1.35
N SER A 26 -3.84 -4.48 1.41
CA SER A 26 -4.72 -4.15 0.28
C SER A 26 -3.93 -3.78 -0.98
N ILE A 27 -2.87 -2.99 -0.85
CA ILE A 27 -1.98 -2.62 -1.97
C ILE A 27 -1.29 -3.86 -2.52
N HIS A 28 -0.78 -4.73 -1.65
CA HIS A 28 -0.11 -5.96 -2.06
C HIS A 28 -1.05 -6.88 -2.85
N THR A 29 -2.25 -7.15 -2.34
CA THR A 29 -3.25 -7.98 -3.02
C THR A 29 -3.66 -7.40 -4.37
N LEU A 30 -4.00 -6.10 -4.42
CA LEU A 30 -4.39 -5.45 -5.67
C LEU A 30 -3.25 -5.48 -6.70
N ASN A 31 -2.00 -5.33 -6.27
CA ASN A 31 -0.85 -5.40 -7.17
C ASN A 31 -0.70 -6.79 -7.82
N GLU A 32 -0.83 -7.86 -7.03
CA GLU A 32 -0.73 -9.23 -7.54
C GLU A 32 -1.94 -9.59 -8.41
N ASP A 33 -3.16 -9.20 -8.02
CA ASP A 33 -4.36 -9.41 -8.85
C ASP A 33 -4.19 -8.77 -10.25
N ILE A 34 -3.73 -7.52 -10.30
CA ILE A 34 -3.54 -6.82 -11.58
C ILE A 34 -2.41 -7.46 -12.38
N LYS A 35 -1.32 -7.87 -11.73
CA LYS A 35 -0.22 -8.57 -12.38
C LYS A 35 -0.70 -9.88 -13.02
N GLU A 36 -1.46 -10.69 -12.30
CA GLU A 36 -2.06 -11.93 -12.83
C GLU A 36 -2.97 -11.65 -14.03
N MET A 37 -3.82 -10.61 -13.95
CA MET A 37 -4.68 -10.24 -15.07
C MET A 37 -3.90 -9.76 -16.30
N LEU A 38 -2.76 -9.07 -16.12
CA LEU A 38 -1.89 -8.70 -17.22
C LEU A 38 -1.24 -9.93 -17.87
N GLU A 39 -0.84 -10.93 -17.08
CA GLU A 39 -0.36 -12.22 -17.58
C GLU A 39 -1.45 -12.98 -18.34
N GLN A 40 -2.72 -12.90 -17.90
CA GLN A 40 -3.86 -13.45 -18.63
C GLN A 40 -4.09 -12.74 -19.97
N VAL A 41 -3.93 -11.41 -20.02
CA VAL A 41 -3.99 -10.65 -21.29
C VAL A 41 -2.94 -11.17 -22.27
N ASP A 42 -1.68 -11.24 -21.85
CA ASP A 42 -0.58 -11.72 -22.69
C ASP A 42 -0.83 -13.16 -23.17
N THR A 43 -1.27 -14.03 -22.26
CA THR A 43 -1.63 -15.42 -22.59
C THR A 43 -2.70 -15.46 -23.69
N VAL A 44 -3.80 -14.71 -23.54
CA VAL A 44 -4.92 -14.70 -24.50
C VAL A 44 -4.52 -14.11 -25.85
N GLU A 45 -3.67 -13.07 -25.86
CA GLU A 45 -3.16 -12.49 -27.10
C GLU A 45 -2.29 -13.47 -27.88
N ASN A 46 -1.46 -14.24 -27.17
CA ASN A 46 -0.52 -15.22 -27.73
C ASN A 46 -1.15 -16.59 -28.03
N LEU A 47 -2.43 -16.82 -27.71
CA LEU A 47 -3.10 -18.07 -28.05
C LEU A 47 -3.09 -18.30 -29.57
N PRO A 48 -2.78 -19.52 -30.06
CA PRO A 48 -2.88 -19.87 -31.47
C PRO A 48 -4.26 -19.55 -32.02
N LYS A 49 -4.33 -19.07 -33.27
CA LYS A 49 -5.62 -18.87 -33.95
C LYS A 49 -6.38 -20.20 -34.08
N ALA A 50 -5.69 -21.31 -34.34
CA ALA A 50 -6.27 -22.65 -34.52
C ALA A 50 -6.95 -23.28 -33.29
N LEU A 51 -7.14 -22.55 -32.18
CA LEU A 51 -7.90 -23.04 -31.03
C LEU A 51 -9.39 -23.16 -31.39
N ASN A 52 -10.04 -24.20 -30.87
CA ASN A 52 -11.46 -24.56 -31.12
C ASN A 52 -12.50 -23.46 -30.77
N LEU A 53 -12.06 -22.29 -30.35
CA LEU A 53 -12.86 -21.12 -30.02
C LEU A 53 -13.17 -20.24 -31.25
N ASP A 54 -12.51 -20.46 -32.39
CA ASP A 54 -12.80 -19.78 -33.67
C ASP A 54 -14.26 -19.90 -34.14
N ARG A 55 -15.04 -20.82 -33.56
CA ARG A 55 -16.48 -20.96 -33.80
C ARG A 55 -17.31 -19.79 -33.22
N VAL A 56 -16.70 -18.91 -32.43
CA VAL A 56 -17.36 -17.77 -31.80
C VAL A 56 -16.69 -16.50 -32.28
N ASP A 57 -17.18 -15.92 -33.38
CA ASP A 57 -16.63 -14.70 -33.97
C ASP A 57 -16.38 -13.62 -32.91
N GLY A 58 -15.16 -13.09 -32.85
CA GLY A 58 -14.80 -12.01 -31.93
C GLY A 58 -14.66 -12.41 -30.45
N TRP A 59 -14.55 -13.71 -30.13
CA TRP A 59 -14.45 -14.18 -28.73
C TRP A 59 -13.23 -13.61 -28.01
N ARG A 60 -12.10 -13.52 -28.72
CA ARG A 60 -10.82 -13.07 -28.17
C ARG A 60 -10.89 -11.60 -27.80
N GLU A 61 -11.40 -10.77 -28.71
CA GLU A 61 -11.60 -9.34 -28.51
C GLU A 61 -12.55 -9.08 -27.34
N ARG A 62 -13.66 -9.83 -27.26
CA ARG A 62 -14.60 -9.72 -26.14
C ARG A 62 -13.98 -10.14 -24.81
N LEU A 63 -13.17 -11.19 -24.79
CA LEU A 63 -12.49 -11.65 -23.59
C LEU A 63 -11.44 -10.62 -23.13
N LEU A 64 -10.59 -10.14 -24.05
CA LEU A 64 -9.59 -9.12 -23.77
C LEU A 64 -10.23 -7.82 -23.29
N ALA A 65 -11.33 -7.39 -23.90
CA ALA A 65 -12.08 -6.21 -23.45
C ALA A 65 -12.59 -6.38 -22.01
N LYS A 66 -13.12 -7.56 -21.65
CA LYS A 66 -13.57 -7.84 -20.28
C LYS A 66 -12.41 -7.82 -19.27
N ILE A 67 -11.27 -8.42 -19.61
CA ILE A 67 -10.10 -8.45 -18.72
C ILE A 67 -9.55 -7.03 -18.53
N ARG A 68 -9.38 -6.25 -19.62
CA ARG A 68 -8.91 -4.86 -19.57
C ARG A 68 -9.82 -3.94 -18.75
N MET A 69 -11.14 -4.13 -18.86
CA MET A 69 -12.09 -3.39 -18.03
C MET A 69 -11.92 -3.70 -16.54
N LYS A 70 -11.73 -4.97 -16.18
CA LYS A 70 -11.44 -5.36 -14.78
C LYS A 70 -10.12 -4.82 -14.28
N ILE A 71 -9.07 -4.84 -15.12
CA ILE A 71 -7.77 -4.23 -14.80
C ILE A 71 -7.96 -2.74 -14.49
N THR A 72 -8.73 -2.02 -15.29
CA THR A 72 -9.00 -0.59 -15.07
C THR A 72 -9.67 -0.33 -13.72
N GLN A 73 -10.72 -1.10 -13.38
CA GLN A 73 -11.40 -0.98 -12.09
C GLN A 73 -10.46 -1.24 -10.91
N LYS A 74 -9.63 -2.28 -11.03
CA LYS A 74 -8.68 -2.67 -9.99
C LYS A 74 -7.54 -1.66 -9.86
N GLU A 75 -7.15 -1.06 -10.97
CA GLU A 75 -6.15 0.00 -10.99
C GLU A 75 -6.65 1.27 -10.32
N GLU A 76 -7.91 1.65 -10.53
CA GLU A 76 -8.53 2.76 -9.80
C GLU A 76 -8.55 2.50 -8.29
N GLU A 77 -8.92 1.28 -7.87
CA GLU A 77 -8.85 0.85 -6.47
C GLU A 77 -7.40 0.93 -5.93
N TYR A 78 -6.43 0.44 -6.69
CA TYR A 78 -5.01 0.45 -6.34
C TYR A 78 -4.48 1.87 -6.16
N GLN A 79 -4.72 2.73 -7.14
CA GLN A 79 -4.33 4.14 -7.11
C GLN A 79 -4.94 4.86 -5.91
N GLN A 80 -6.21 4.59 -5.57
CA GLN A 80 -6.84 5.14 -4.38
C GLN A 80 -6.12 4.70 -3.09
N GLN A 81 -5.71 3.43 -2.96
CA GLN A 81 -4.95 2.99 -1.78
C GLN A 81 -3.59 3.70 -1.68
N VAL A 82 -2.88 3.83 -2.80
CA VAL A 82 -1.53 4.41 -2.84
C VAL A 82 -1.55 5.93 -2.65
N GLU A 83 -2.24 6.65 -3.53
CA GLU A 83 -2.19 8.11 -3.61
C GLU A 83 -3.03 8.79 -2.52
N THR A 84 -4.06 8.12 -2.00
CA THR A 84 -4.89 8.69 -0.94
C THR A 84 -4.51 8.15 0.43
N LYS A 85 -4.60 6.83 0.64
CA LYS A 85 -4.48 6.27 1.99
C LYS A 85 -3.03 6.16 2.44
N LEU A 86 -2.17 5.53 1.65
CA LEU A 86 -0.77 5.34 2.00
C LEU A 86 -0.02 6.68 2.06
N ALA A 87 -0.23 7.56 1.08
CA ALA A 87 0.33 8.91 1.09
C ALA A 87 -0.09 9.70 2.35
N LYS A 88 -1.35 9.58 2.78
CA LYS A 88 -1.84 10.21 4.01
C LYS A 88 -1.18 9.64 5.26
N ILE A 89 -1.02 8.32 5.35
CA ILE A 89 -0.32 7.67 6.47
C ILE A 89 1.11 8.20 6.57
N LEU A 90 1.83 8.20 5.46
CA LEU A 90 3.22 8.70 5.41
C LEU A 90 3.31 10.18 5.81
N LYS A 91 2.37 11.00 5.33
CA LYS A 91 2.29 12.42 5.68
C LYS A 91 2.08 12.62 7.19
N VAL A 92 1.20 11.83 7.81
CA VAL A 92 0.95 11.89 9.26
C VAL A 92 2.19 11.47 10.04
N MET A 93 2.85 10.37 9.65
CA MET A 93 4.10 9.94 10.29
C MET A 93 5.17 11.04 10.26
N LYS A 94 5.36 11.70 9.11
CA LYS A 94 6.35 12.77 8.94
C LYS A 94 6.03 14.06 9.70
N ASN A 95 4.75 14.42 9.78
CA ASN A 95 4.35 15.70 10.37
C ASN A 95 4.13 15.60 11.89
N ASP A 96 3.41 14.57 12.33
CA ASP A 96 3.00 14.42 13.73
C ASP A 96 4.01 13.56 14.51
N GLY A 97 4.71 12.65 13.84
CA GLY A 97 5.70 11.74 14.45
C GLY A 97 6.84 12.43 15.23
N PRO A 98 7.52 13.46 14.69
CA PRO A 98 8.61 14.13 15.39
C PRO A 98 8.23 14.68 16.77
N SER A 99 6.98 15.13 16.92
CA SER A 99 6.45 15.66 18.19
C SER A 99 6.20 14.57 19.25
N MET A 100 6.21 13.29 18.84
CA MET A 100 5.95 12.12 19.70
C MET A 100 7.23 11.36 20.08
N THR A 101 8.40 11.80 19.62
CA THR A 101 9.69 11.10 19.82
C THR A 101 10.09 10.85 21.27
N ARG A 102 9.46 11.54 22.24
CA ARG A 102 9.76 11.46 23.67
C ARG A 102 8.74 10.64 24.48
N ILE A 103 7.85 9.90 23.83
CA ILE A 103 6.86 9.06 24.54
C ILE A 103 7.55 7.93 25.31
N SER A 104 8.51 7.25 24.68
CA SER A 104 9.26 6.15 25.29
C SER A 104 10.71 6.13 24.78
N PHE A 105 11.56 5.29 25.41
CA PHE A 105 12.98 5.19 25.06
C PHE A 105 13.21 4.71 23.60
N SER A 106 12.38 3.79 23.10
CA SER A 106 12.51 3.25 21.73
C SER A 106 11.60 3.92 20.71
N PHE A 107 10.72 4.84 21.12
CA PHE A 107 9.69 5.40 20.25
C PHE A 107 10.26 6.06 19.00
N ALA A 108 11.31 6.86 19.14
CA ALA A 108 11.92 7.57 18.03
C ALA A 108 12.51 6.60 16.99
N ASP A 109 13.25 5.59 17.46
CA ASP A 109 13.88 4.59 16.58
C ASP A 109 12.82 3.70 15.89
N ASP A 110 11.80 3.28 16.63
CA ASP A 110 10.68 2.51 16.09
C ASP A 110 9.91 3.33 15.03
N LEU A 111 9.68 4.63 15.29
CA LEU A 111 8.99 5.51 14.34
C LEU A 111 9.81 5.70 13.06
N ILE A 112 11.12 5.96 13.16
CA ILE A 112 12.01 6.10 12.00
C ILE A 112 11.98 4.82 11.16
N MET A 113 12.12 3.66 11.79
CA MET A 113 12.09 2.37 11.10
C MET A 113 10.78 2.15 10.33
N VAL A 114 9.64 2.46 10.96
CA VAL A 114 8.33 2.32 10.33
C VAL A 114 8.14 3.35 9.20
N GLU A 115 8.59 4.59 9.40
CA GLU A 115 8.50 5.65 8.37
C GLU A 115 9.36 5.34 7.14
N GLU A 116 10.60 4.89 7.33
CA GLU A 116 11.52 4.50 6.26
C GLU A 116 10.93 3.35 5.44
N PHE A 117 10.44 2.31 6.12
CA PHE A 117 9.74 1.20 5.46
C PHE A 117 8.49 1.68 4.70
N THR A 118 7.67 2.53 5.32
CA THR A 118 6.46 3.09 4.68
C THR A 118 6.81 3.93 3.45
N SER A 119 7.92 4.70 3.51
CA SER A 119 8.42 5.49 2.39
C SER A 119 8.85 4.61 1.23
N GLU A 120 9.53 3.50 1.50
CA GLU A 120 9.95 2.55 0.48
C GLU A 120 8.76 1.84 -0.17
N VAL A 121 7.79 1.38 0.63
CA VAL A 121 6.53 0.82 0.12
C VAL A 121 5.81 1.82 -0.78
N TYR A 122 5.70 3.09 -0.36
CA TYR A 122 5.07 4.14 -1.15
C TYR A 122 5.80 4.36 -2.47
N ARG A 123 7.14 4.46 -2.44
CA ARG A 123 7.97 4.63 -3.64
C ARG A 123 7.74 3.51 -4.66
N VAL A 124 7.77 2.26 -4.23
CA VAL A 124 7.54 1.10 -5.10
C VAL A 124 6.10 1.09 -5.60
N ALA A 125 5.12 1.28 -4.71
CA ALA A 125 3.70 1.22 -5.07
C ALA A 125 3.31 2.32 -6.07
N SER A 126 3.79 3.55 -5.88
CA SER A 126 3.58 4.64 -6.84
C SER A 126 4.19 4.36 -8.20
N SER A 127 5.32 3.64 -8.26
CA SER A 127 5.92 3.26 -9.55
C SER A 127 5.16 2.17 -10.30
N ASN A 128 4.27 1.43 -9.63
CA ASN A 128 3.47 0.35 -10.23
C ASN A 128 2.14 0.85 -10.83
N ILE A 129 1.83 2.14 -10.71
CA ILE A 129 0.63 2.72 -11.31
C ILE A 129 0.75 2.64 -12.84
N LEU A 130 -0.24 2.03 -13.50
CA LEU A 130 -0.21 1.69 -14.93
C LEU A 130 -0.10 2.92 -15.84
N SER A 131 -0.63 4.06 -15.42
CA SER A 131 -0.46 5.32 -16.14
C SER A 131 0.98 5.82 -16.15
N THR A 132 1.81 5.33 -15.23
CA THR A 132 3.23 5.70 -15.07
C THR A 132 4.17 4.63 -15.62
N SER A 133 3.87 3.35 -15.41
CA SER A 133 4.71 2.23 -15.82
C SER A 133 3.86 0.99 -16.13
N THR A 134 4.21 0.26 -17.19
CA THR A 134 3.64 -1.06 -17.48
C THR A 134 4.29 -2.19 -16.69
N ILE A 135 5.40 -1.90 -16.00
CA ILE A 135 6.14 -2.86 -15.18
C ILE A 135 5.67 -2.76 -13.74
N ARG A 136 5.27 -3.90 -13.17
CA ARG A 136 4.89 -4.01 -11.76
C ARG A 136 5.97 -4.71 -10.95
N HIS A 137 6.56 -3.99 -10.01
CA HIS A 137 7.48 -4.52 -9.03
C HIS A 137 6.72 -5.16 -7.86
N SER A 138 7.36 -6.11 -7.17
CA SER A 138 6.78 -6.69 -5.95
C SER A 138 6.78 -5.65 -4.83
N ILE A 139 5.66 -5.53 -4.11
CA ILE A 139 5.56 -4.66 -2.94
C ILE A 139 6.31 -5.31 -1.78
N PRO A 140 7.27 -4.60 -1.14
CA PRO A 140 8.05 -5.16 -0.03
C PRO A 140 7.16 -5.72 1.08
N ALA A 141 7.40 -6.97 1.48
CA ALA A 141 6.72 -7.56 2.63
C ALA A 141 7.15 -6.88 3.93
N ILE A 142 6.23 -6.78 4.90
CA ILE A 142 6.55 -6.20 6.21
C ILE A 142 7.51 -7.16 6.95
N PRO A 143 8.74 -6.73 7.28
CA PRO A 143 9.66 -7.57 8.03
C PRO A 143 9.28 -7.58 9.52
N LEU A 144 9.68 -8.64 10.24
CA LEU A 144 9.29 -8.87 11.64
C LEU A 144 9.68 -7.73 12.59
N ASN A 145 10.81 -7.08 12.35
CA ASN A 145 11.26 -5.93 13.14
C ASN A 145 10.33 -4.72 12.98
N VAL A 146 9.86 -4.45 11.76
CA VAL A 146 8.88 -3.38 11.48
C VAL A 146 7.53 -3.73 12.10
N GLU A 147 7.09 -4.98 12.03
CA GLU A 147 5.85 -5.42 12.68
C GLU A 147 5.89 -5.26 14.21
N ALA A 148 7.02 -5.59 14.82
CA ALA A 148 7.26 -5.37 16.24
C ALA A 148 7.28 -3.87 16.59
N ALA A 149 7.94 -3.04 15.78
CA ALA A 149 7.97 -1.59 15.95
C ALA A 149 6.57 -0.98 15.85
N ILE A 150 5.77 -1.35 14.84
CA ILE A 150 4.36 -0.93 14.71
C ILE A 150 3.57 -1.24 15.98
N SER A 151 3.73 -2.46 16.51
CA SER A 151 3.00 -2.90 17.71
C SER A 151 3.39 -2.08 18.95
N ARG A 152 4.69 -1.80 19.12
CA ARG A 152 5.19 -0.94 20.21
C ARG A 152 4.70 0.49 20.09
N LEU A 153 4.79 1.10 18.91
CA LEU A 153 4.30 2.47 18.67
C LEU A 153 2.81 2.60 18.99
N ILE A 154 1.99 1.64 18.56
CA ILE A 154 0.54 1.64 18.85
C ILE A 154 0.30 1.54 20.36
N PHE A 155 1.04 0.68 21.06
CA PHE A 155 0.93 0.54 22.50
C PHE A 155 1.25 1.85 23.22
N ASP A 156 2.40 2.45 22.89
CA ASP A 156 2.88 3.71 23.47
C ASP A 156 1.90 4.87 23.22
N LEU A 157 1.38 4.98 21.99
CA LEU A 157 0.42 6.04 21.64
C LEU A 157 -0.92 5.88 22.36
N LYS A 158 -1.43 4.64 22.50
CA LYS A 158 -2.66 4.38 23.26
C LYS A 158 -2.50 4.66 24.75
N ALA A 159 -1.32 4.37 25.31
CA ALA A 159 -1.01 4.72 26.68
C ALA A 159 -1.06 6.24 26.89
N LEU A 160 -0.52 7.02 25.95
CA LEU A 160 -0.56 8.48 25.97
C LEU A 160 -1.98 9.05 25.79
N GLU A 161 -2.82 8.44 24.95
CA GLU A 161 -4.23 8.83 24.75
C GLU A 161 -5.10 8.61 25.98
N SER A 162 -4.67 7.73 26.89
CA SER A 162 -5.43 7.35 28.10
C SER A 162 -5.10 8.24 29.32
N LEU A 163 -4.21 9.21 29.17
CA LEU A 163 -3.78 10.18 30.19
C LEU A 163 -4.46 11.54 30.01
#